data_AF-W2TJT7-F1
#
_entry.id   AF-W2TJT7-F1
#
_cell.length_a   1.000
_cell.length_b   1.000
_cell.length_c   1.000
_cell.angle_alpha   90.00
_cell.angle_beta   90.00
_cell.angle_gamma   90.00
#
_symmetry.space_group_name_H-M   'P 1'
#
loop_
_entity.id
_entity.type
_entity.pdbx_description
1 polymer ?
#
loop_
_entity_poly.entity_id
_entity_poly.type
_entity_poly.pdbx_seq_one_letter_code
_entity_poly.pdbx_strand_id
1 'polypeptide(L)'
;MLEKSDEFLPADDVGYVQVSFFSEEEKLRNISTAVFDVPLSATYENLNALVNKTISTLQDDWIEKRFELLIGETFVRSSLAEFIEEHDVDTERVLKIECILGKEAPHAVQDIAAPDWVSSIEISSGQ
;
A
#
# COMPACT_ATOMS: atom_id res chain seq x y z
N MET A 1 0.82 32.89 -31.42
CA MET A 1 1.95 32.10 -30.88
C MET A 1 1.96 32.37 -29.40
N LEU A 2 1.27 31.52 -28.63
CA LEU A 2 1.13 31.66 -27.18
C LEU A 2 2.32 30.91 -26.58
N GLU A 3 3.32 31.65 -26.14
CA GLU A 3 4.42 31.08 -25.34
C GLU A 3 3.80 30.60 -24.03
N LYS A 4 3.65 29.28 -23.94
CA LYS A 4 3.21 28.61 -22.73
C LYS A 4 4.39 28.70 -21.78
N SER A 5 4.29 29.64 -20.83
CA SER A 5 5.23 29.76 -19.72
C SER A 5 5.27 28.42 -19.01
N ASP A 6 6.41 27.74 -19.16
CA ASP A 6 6.83 26.64 -18.31
C ASP A 6 6.94 27.23 -16.90
N GLU A 7 5.85 27.10 -16.14
CA GLU A 7 5.80 27.44 -14.74
C GLU A 7 6.68 26.42 -14.02
N PHE A 8 7.98 26.74 -13.95
CA PHE A 8 8.92 26.06 -13.07
C PHE A 8 8.36 26.24 -11.65
N LEU A 9 7.64 25.22 -11.19
CA LEU A 9 7.33 25.07 -9.77
C LEU A 9 8.67 25.17 -9.03
N PRO A 10 8.75 25.98 -7.96
CA PRO A 10 9.96 25.99 -7.15
C PRO A 10 10.26 24.55 -6.77
N ALA A 11 11.53 24.16 -6.83
CA ALA A 11 11.99 22.97 -6.15
C ALA A 11 11.72 23.20 -4.67
N ASP A 12 10.49 22.89 -4.25
CA ASP A 12 10.18 22.69 -2.84
C ASP A 12 11.24 21.73 -2.36
N ASP A 13 11.78 22.00 -1.18
CA ASP A 13 12.69 21.13 -0.49
C ASP A 13 11.91 19.85 -0.11
N VAL A 14 11.63 19.01 -1.10
CA VAL A 14 10.85 17.80 -0.93
C VAL A 14 11.80 16.86 -0.23
N GLY A 15 11.73 16.81 1.10
CA GLY A 15 12.51 15.85 1.86
C GLY A 15 12.28 14.44 1.31
N TYR A 16 13.34 13.63 1.32
CA TYR A 16 13.29 12.25 0.89
C TYR A 16 13.55 11.35 2.09
N VAL A 17 12.97 10.16 2.07
CA VAL A 17 13.23 9.10 3.04
C VAL A 17 13.54 7.81 2.30
N GLN A 18 14.42 7.01 2.90
CA GLN A 18 14.77 5.70 2.37
C GLN A 18 13.75 4.67 2.83
N VAL A 19 13.16 3.95 1.89
CA VAL A 19 12.19 2.89 2.17
C VAL A 19 12.64 1.56 1.56
N SER A 20 12.22 0.46 2.18
CA SER A 20 12.38 -0.89 1.65
C SER A 20 11.07 -1.66 1.84
N PHE A 21 10.73 -2.51 0.87
CA PHE A 21 9.51 -3.30 0.92
C PHE A 21 9.81 -4.75 1.32
N PHE A 22 8.91 -5.33 2.10
CA PHE A 22 8.93 -6.75 2.41
C PHE A 22 7.51 -7.30 2.55
N SER A 23 7.35 -8.62 2.53
CA SER A 23 6.07 -9.27 2.78
C SER A 23 6.32 -10.60 3.49
N GLU A 24 5.47 -10.94 4.45
CA GLU A 24 5.48 -12.26 5.10
C GLU A 24 4.68 -13.30 4.31
N GLU A 25 3.84 -12.87 3.36
CA GLU A 25 3.07 -13.79 2.53
C GLU A 25 3.97 -14.56 1.57
N GLU A 26 3.85 -15.89 1.55
CA GLU A 26 4.71 -16.78 0.75
C GLU A 26 4.70 -16.42 -0.75
N LYS A 27 3.54 -15.99 -1.26
CA LYS A 27 3.35 -15.56 -2.66
C LYS A 27 4.14 -14.31 -3.03
N LEU A 28 4.49 -13.48 -2.04
CA LEU A 28 5.14 -12.19 -2.19
C LEU A 28 6.55 -12.15 -1.60
N ARG A 29 7.05 -13.29 -1.10
CA ARG A 29 8.34 -13.39 -0.43
C ARG A 29 9.52 -12.96 -1.31
N ASN A 30 9.35 -12.97 -2.63
CA ASN A 30 10.35 -12.56 -3.61
C ASN A 30 10.29 -11.08 -3.98
N ILE A 31 9.53 -10.25 -3.25
CA ILE A 31 9.57 -8.80 -3.45
C ILE A 31 11.01 -8.30 -3.24
N SER A 32 11.45 -7.39 -4.11
CA SER A 32 12.76 -6.79 -3.99
C SER A 32 12.87 -6.03 -2.68
N THR A 33 13.85 -6.40 -1.85
CA THR A 33 14.23 -5.65 -0.63
C THR A 33 15.18 -4.50 -0.94
N ALA A 34 15.21 -4.04 -2.19
CA ALA A 34 15.96 -2.85 -2.59
C ALA A 34 15.51 -1.62 -1.80
N VAL A 35 16.46 -0.72 -1.59
CA VAL A 35 16.21 0.56 -0.93
C VAL A 35 15.87 1.60 -1.99
N PHE A 36 14.80 2.36 -1.77
CA PHE A 36 14.32 3.40 -2.66
C PHE A 36 14.32 4.73 -1.93
N ASP A 37 14.80 5.79 -2.59
CA ASP A 37 14.62 7.16 -2.12
C ASP A 37 13.23 7.64 -2.54
N VAL A 38 12.36 7.89 -1.56
CA VAL A 38 10.95 8.23 -1.79
C VAL A 38 10.67 9.62 -1.22
N PRO A 39 9.96 10.50 -1.96
CA PRO A 39 9.57 11.81 -1.44
C PRO A 39 8.68 11.67 -0.19
N LEU A 40 8.87 12.55 0.81
CA LEU A 40 8.00 12.59 2.00
C LEU A 40 6.54 12.90 1.65
N SER A 41 6.29 13.58 0.52
CA SER A 41 4.94 13.83 0.00
C SER A 41 4.27 12.58 -0.61
N ALA A 42 4.99 11.46 -0.74
CA ALA A 42 4.43 10.25 -1.32
C ALA A 42 3.25 9.72 -0.50
N THR A 43 2.13 9.49 -1.18
CA THR A 43 0.91 8.94 -0.59
C THR A 43 0.90 7.41 -0.70
N TYR A 44 -0.10 6.80 -0.06
CA TYR A 44 -0.44 5.39 -0.25
C TYR A 44 -0.48 4.97 -1.72
N GLU A 45 -1.11 5.74 -2.60
CA GLU A 45 -1.22 5.41 -4.04
C GLU A 45 0.15 5.36 -4.71
N ASN A 46 1.05 6.29 -4.37
CA ASN A 46 2.41 6.31 -4.92
C ASN A 46 3.20 5.10 -4.45
N LEU A 47 3.13 4.76 -3.16
CA LEU A 47 3.80 3.60 -2.59
C LEU A 47 3.25 2.28 -3.16
N ASN A 48 1.93 2.14 -3.28
CA ASN A 48 1.30 0.97 -3.89
C ASN A 48 1.73 0.80 -5.36
N ALA A 49 1.80 1.88 -6.12
CA ALA A 49 2.30 1.85 -7.49
C ALA A 49 3.79 1.46 -7.56
N LEU A 50 4.61 1.94 -6.62
CA LEU A 50 6.03 1.59 -6.54
C LEU A 50 6.23 0.09 -6.23
N VAL A 51 5.46 -0.46 -5.29
CA VAL A 51 5.47 -1.90 -4.98
C VAL A 51 5.11 -2.73 -6.20
N ASN A 52 4.00 -2.40 -6.88
CA ASN A 52 3.56 -3.12 -8.07
C ASN A 52 4.61 -3.10 -9.19
N LYS A 53 5.21 -1.94 -9.46
CA LYS A 53 6.29 -1.81 -10.45
C LYS A 53 7.51 -2.63 -10.07
N THR A 54 7.87 -2.66 -8.80
CA THR A 54 9.01 -3.44 -8.31
C THR A 54 8.78 -4.93 -8.53
N ILE A 55 7.57 -5.43 -8.27
CA ILE A 55 7.23 -6.84 -8.50
C ILE A 55 7.17 -7.15 -10.00
N SER A 56 6.57 -6.29 -10.82
CA SER A 56 6.46 -6.53 -12.26
C SER A 56 7.82 -6.54 -12.98
N THR A 57 8.85 -5.91 -12.42
CA THR A 57 10.23 -6.06 -12.94
C THR A 57 10.84 -7.44 -12.72
N LEU A 58 10.31 -8.21 -11.76
CA LEU A 58 10.78 -9.56 -11.42
C LEU A 58 9.84 -10.65 -11.94
N GLN A 59 8.57 -10.32 -12.17
CA GLN A 59 7.51 -11.24 -12.59
C GLN A 59 6.75 -10.63 -13.79
N ASP A 60 7.06 -11.10 -14.99
CA ASP A 60 6.46 -10.58 -16.23
C ASP A 60 4.93 -10.79 -16.34
N ASP A 61 4.38 -11.76 -15.60
CA ASP A 61 2.95 -12.07 -15.55
C ASP A 61 2.21 -11.37 -14.39
N TRP A 62 2.87 -10.43 -13.71
CA TRP A 62 2.27 -9.71 -12.59
C TRP A 62 1.10 -8.82 -13.03
N ILE A 63 -0.07 -9.07 -12.42
CA ILE A 63 -1.25 -8.20 -12.51
C ILE A 63 -1.24 -7.27 -11.31
N GLU A 64 -1.37 -5.96 -11.55
CA GLU A 64 -1.37 -4.97 -10.46
C GLU A 64 -2.41 -5.31 -9.39
N LYS A 65 -1.97 -5.26 -8.12
CA LYS A 65 -2.81 -5.55 -6.96
C LYS A 65 -2.82 -4.36 -6.02
N ARG A 66 -3.91 -4.26 -5.26
CA ARG A 66 -3.98 -3.39 -4.09
C ARG A 66 -3.21 -4.05 -2.95
N PHE A 67 -2.30 -3.31 -2.32
CA PHE A 67 -1.64 -3.71 -1.09
C PHE A 67 -2.20 -2.92 0.09
N GLU A 68 -2.24 -3.52 1.27
CA GLU A 68 -2.22 -2.78 2.52
C GLU A 68 -0.75 -2.59 2.91
N LEU A 69 -0.37 -1.36 3.21
CA LEU A 69 1.00 -1.00 3.54
C LEU A 69 1.10 -0.68 5.03
N LEU A 70 2.02 -1.34 5.73
CA LEU A 70 2.26 -1.11 7.15
C LEU A 70 3.69 -0.66 7.39
N ILE A 71 3.86 0.27 8.33
CA ILE A 71 5.16 0.63 8.90
C ILE A 71 5.08 0.28 10.38
N GLY A 72 5.90 -0.68 10.81
CA GLY A 72 5.72 -1.30 12.12
C GLY A 72 4.38 -2.05 12.18
N GLU A 73 3.48 -1.59 13.05
CA GLU A 73 2.14 -2.19 13.25
C GLU A 73 1.01 -1.27 12.75
N THR A 74 1.33 -0.20 12.02
CA THR A 74 0.38 0.86 11.66
C THR A 74 0.21 0.97 10.15
N PHE A 75 -1.04 1.05 9.70
CA PHE A 75 -1.37 1.22 8.29
C PHE A 75 -1.05 2.63 7.79
N VAL A 76 -0.42 2.71 6.63
CA VAL A 76 -0.21 3.98 5.92
C VAL A 76 -1.52 4.40 5.25
N ARG A 77 -2.11 5.50 5.72
CA ARG A 77 -3.38 6.07 5.21
C ARG A 77 -3.30 7.52 4.76
N SER A 78 -2.12 8.12 4.90
CA SER A 78 -1.79 9.52 4.63
C SER A 78 -0.51 9.60 3.79
N SER A 79 0.06 10.78 3.65
CA SER A 79 1.42 10.92 3.10
C SER A 79 2.48 10.39 4.08
N LEU A 80 3.67 10.04 3.59
CA LEU A 80 4.78 9.63 4.46
C LEU A 80 5.14 10.72 5.48
N ALA A 81 5.09 12.01 5.08
CA ALA A 81 5.35 13.14 5.97
C ALA A 81 4.40 13.14 7.18
N GLU A 82 3.10 13.10 6.92
CA GLU A 82 2.07 13.08 7.97
C GLU A 82 2.17 11.83 8.83
N PHE A 83 2.39 10.67 8.22
CA PHE A 83 2.54 9.41 8.94
C PHE A 83 3.75 9.42 9.88
N ILE A 84 4.90 9.92 9.41
CA ILE A 84 6.13 10.01 10.20
C ILE A 84 5.94 10.94 11.40
N GLU A 85 5.30 12.10 11.18
CA GLU A 85 5.02 13.08 12.24
C GLU A 85 4.01 12.53 13.27
N GLU A 86 2.93 11.90 12.82
CA GLU A 86 1.87 11.36 13.69
C GLU A 86 2.35 10.21 14.57
N HIS A 87 3.23 9.36 14.04
CA HIS A 87 3.68 8.13 14.71
C HIS A 87 5.11 8.22 15.26
N ASP A 88 5.73 9.40 15.25
CA ASP A 88 7.11 9.66 15.73
C ASP A 88 8.11 8.65 15.15
N VAL A 89 8.03 8.44 13.83
CA VAL A 89 8.82 7.43 13.15
C VAL A 89 10.24 7.92 12.95
N ASP A 90 11.22 7.14 13.41
CA ASP A 90 12.63 7.41 13.19
C ASP A 90 13.00 7.36 11.70
N THR A 91 13.42 8.52 11.16
CA THR A 91 13.85 8.68 9.75
C THR A 91 15.36 8.56 9.57
N GLU A 92 16.14 8.34 10.64
CA GLU A 92 17.59 8.11 10.52
C GLU A 92 17.91 6.74 9.91
N ARG A 93 16.91 5.87 9.75
CA ARG A 93 17.02 4.50 9.23
C ARG A 93 16.11 4.30 8.03
N VAL A 94 16.42 3.25 7.25
CA VAL A 94 15.55 2.79 6.18
C VAL A 94 14.21 2.32 6.76
N LEU A 95 13.13 2.96 6.34
CA LEU A 95 11.77 2.59 6.70
C LEU A 95 11.41 1.26 6.05
N LYS A 96 11.02 0.29 6.86
CA LYS A 96 10.55 -1.01 6.38
C LYS A 96 9.04 -0.95 6.23
N ILE A 97 8.58 -1.11 5.00
CA ILE A 97 7.16 -1.13 4.66
C ILE A 97 6.76 -2.57 4.38
N GLU A 98 5.89 -3.12 5.23
CA GLU A 98 5.27 -4.41 5.01
C GLU A 98 4.16 -4.27 3.97
N CYS A 99 4.16 -5.17 3.00
CA CYS A 99 3.17 -5.25 1.92
C CYS A 99 2.29 -6.48 2.15
N ILE A 100 1.02 -6.25 2.46
CA ILE A 100 0.00 -7.29 2.63
C ILE A 100 -0.97 -7.20 1.45
N LEU A 101 -1.40 -8.32 0.87
CA LEU A 101 -2.41 -8.30 -0.18
C LEU A 101 -3.73 -7.73 0.35
N GLY A 102 -4.19 -6.66 -0.29
CA GLY A 102 -5.48 -6.07 -0.04
C GLY A 102 -6.57 -7.09 -0.32
N LYS A 103 -7.40 -7.36 0.68
CA LYS A 103 -8.63 -8.14 0.50
C LYS A 103 -9.68 -7.22 -0.10
N GLU A 104 -10.42 -7.72 -1.09
CA GLU A 104 -11.59 -7.00 -1.58
C GLU A 104 -12.58 -6.80 -0.43
N ALA A 105 -13.21 -5.62 -0.41
CA ALA A 105 -14.24 -5.34 0.56
C ALA A 105 -15.36 -6.38 0.38
N PRO A 106 -15.89 -6.96 1.47
CA PRO A 106 -17.00 -7.88 1.34
C PRO A 106 -18.21 -7.12 0.76
N HIS A 107 -18.73 -7.62 -0.35
CA HIS A 107 -19.93 -7.08 -0.97
C HIS A 107 -21.12 -7.98 -0.64
N ALA A 108 -22.30 -7.38 -0.52
CA ALA A 108 -23.54 -8.14 -0.32
C ALA A 108 -23.81 -8.97 -1.58
N VAL A 109 -23.68 -10.29 -1.47
CA VAL A 109 -23.92 -11.22 -2.58
C VAL A 109 -25.37 -11.70 -2.57
N GLN A 110 -25.88 -12.07 -1.40
CA GLN A 110 -27.18 -12.67 -1.24
C GLN A 110 -27.84 -12.21 0.06
N ASP A 111 -29.15 -12.05 -0.01
CA ASP A 111 -30.04 -11.93 1.13
C ASP A 111 -30.88 -13.21 1.23
N ILE A 112 -31.06 -13.74 2.44
CA ILE A 112 -31.90 -14.91 2.72
C ILE A 112 -33.05 -14.44 3.60
N ALA A 113 -34.24 -14.33 3.01
CA ALA A 113 -35.44 -13.95 3.74
C ALA A 113 -35.87 -15.10 4.68
N ALA A 114 -35.99 -14.79 5.97
CA ALA A 114 -36.55 -15.66 6.99
C ALA A 114 -37.89 -15.09 7.48
N PRO A 115 -38.90 -15.94 7.78
CA PRO A 115 -40.21 -15.48 8.27
C PRO A 115 -40.16 -14.95 9.71
N ASP A 116 -39.06 -15.22 10.44
CA ASP A 116 -38.79 -14.77 11.80
C ASP A 116 -37.26 -14.61 11.99
N TRP A 117 -36.79 -14.20 13.17
CA TRP A 117 -35.37 -13.97 13.46
C TRP A 117 -34.50 -15.22 13.30
N VAL A 118 -33.35 -15.03 12.66
CA VAL A 118 -32.30 -16.05 12.57
C VAL A 118 -31.48 -16.02 13.86
N SER A 119 -31.51 -17.11 14.63
CA SER A 119 -30.81 -17.21 15.93
C SER A 119 -29.37 -17.70 15.84
N SER A 120 -29.00 -18.41 14.75
CA SER A 120 -27.65 -18.92 14.51
C SER A 120 -27.41 -19.16 13.03
N ILE A 121 -26.15 -19.06 12.60
CA ILE A 121 -25.67 -19.37 11.24
C ILE A 121 -24.45 -20.28 11.40
N GLU A 122 -24.46 -21.41 10.69
CA GLU A 122 -23.31 -22.32 10.59
C GLU A 122 -22.94 -22.49 9.11
N ILE A 123 -21.64 -22.43 8.83
CA ILE A 123 -21.09 -22.59 7.48
C ILE A 123 -20.34 -23.92 7.45
N SER A 124 -20.85 -24.90 6.72
CA SER A 124 -20.11 -26.12 6.42
C SER A 124 -19.39 -25.95 5.08
N SER A 125 -18.06 -25.92 5.13
CA SER A 125 -17.24 -26.06 3.92
C SER A 125 -17.23 -27.54 3.56
N GLY A 126 -17.80 -27.92 2.41
CA GLY A 126 -17.70 -29.30 1.93
C GLY A 126 -16.23 -29.70 1.82
N GLN A 127 -15.86 -30.86 2.38
CA GLN A 127 -14.53 -31.47 2.24
C GLN A 127 -14.23 -31.84 0.79
#